data_AF-A0A914RIQ0-F1
#
_entry.id   AF-A0A914RIQ0-F1
#
_cell.length_a   1.000
_cell.length_b   1.000
_cell.length_c   1.000
_cell.angle_alpha   90.00
_cell.angle_beta   90.00
_cell.angle_gamma   90.00
#
_symmetry.space_group_name_H-M   'P 1'
#
loop_
_entity.id
_entity.type
_entity.pdbx_description
1 polymer ?
#
loop_
_entity_poly.entity_id
_entity_poly.type
_entity_poly.pdbx_seq_one_letter_code
_entity_poly.pdbx_strand_id
1 'polypeptide(L)'
;MELVGASPRALESDTALALNRYLCNAVLPLLTNHSHFFADAEHHAALLDATLHTVYRMNRLQSLTKNQRDAVSDFLVAITRELPPAMMVKLMRKVIIDIQEMTENVLVPLRIITLHYERCTKYYGSGNSYGVASEIEKRLSMLLFDAIFDSLGSKPYDPELFGKALPCLTAIG
;
A
#
# COMPACT_ATOMS: atom_id res chain seq x y z
N MET A 1 -31.56 -14.74 36.33
CA MET A 1 -30.23 -15.03 35.77
C MET A 1 -30.37 -14.94 34.26
N GLU A 2 -30.34 -13.71 33.74
CA GLU A 2 -30.52 -13.45 32.30
C GLU A 2 -29.24 -13.80 31.55
N LEU A 3 -29.35 -14.75 30.63
CA LEU A 3 -28.38 -14.93 29.56
C LEU A 3 -28.69 -13.88 28.49
N VAL A 4 -28.01 -12.73 28.58
CA VAL A 4 -28.02 -11.74 27.51
C VAL A 4 -27.31 -12.35 26.30
N GLY A 5 -28.08 -12.94 25.40
CA GLY A 5 -27.59 -13.43 24.11
C GLY A 5 -27.10 -12.25 23.28
N ALA A 6 -25.80 -12.21 22.99
CA ALA A 6 -25.22 -11.20 22.12
C ALA A 6 -25.92 -11.21 20.75
N SER A 7 -26.27 -10.03 20.24
CA SER A 7 -26.93 -9.87 18.94
C SER A 7 -26.05 -10.45 17.81
N PRO A 8 -26.62 -11.08 16.75
CA PRO A 8 -25.86 -11.65 15.64
C PRO A 8 -24.86 -10.66 15.01
N ARG A 9 -25.22 -9.36 14.93
CA ARG A 9 -24.33 -8.29 14.45
C ARG A 9 -23.14 -8.03 15.38
N ALA A 10 -23.29 -8.24 16.68
CA ALA A 10 -22.21 -8.12 17.65
C ALA A 10 -21.23 -9.30 17.53
N LEU A 11 -21.73 -10.52 17.32
CA LEU A 11 -20.88 -11.69 17.03
C LEU A 11 -20.11 -11.55 15.71
N GLU A 12 -20.76 -11.04 14.66
CA GLU A 12 -20.10 -10.74 13.38
C GLU A 12 -18.99 -9.68 13.54
N SER A 13 -19.23 -8.66 14.38
CA SER A 13 -18.24 -7.64 14.72
C SER A 13 -17.06 -8.21 15.52
N ASP A 14 -17.33 -9.08 16.51
CA ASP A 14 -16.29 -9.68 17.35
C ASP A 14 -15.42 -10.68 16.58
N THR A 15 -16.03 -11.47 15.70
CA THR A 15 -15.32 -12.40 14.82
C THR A 15 -14.45 -11.65 13.81
N ALA A 16 -14.94 -10.57 13.19
CA ALA A 16 -14.15 -9.72 12.31
C ALA A 16 -12.95 -9.09 13.03
N LEU A 17 -13.14 -8.62 14.28
CA LEU A 17 -12.06 -8.07 15.09
C LEU A 17 -11.01 -9.14 15.46
N ALA A 18 -11.45 -10.35 15.82
CA ALA A 18 -10.56 -11.46 16.11
C ALA A 18 -9.72 -11.86 14.89
N LEU A 19 -10.33 -11.88 13.70
CA LEU A 19 -9.63 -12.12 12.44
C LEU A 19 -8.60 -11.04 12.14
N ASN A 20 -8.94 -9.76 12.31
CA ASN A 20 -7.99 -8.65 12.14
C ASN A 20 -6.82 -8.76 13.12
N ARG A 21 -7.06 -9.19 14.37
CA ARG A 21 -5.98 -9.46 15.33
C ARG A 21 -5.08 -10.61 14.87
N TYR A 22 -5.65 -11.72 14.43
CA TYR A 22 -4.87 -12.85 13.94
C TYR A 22 -4.02 -12.48 12.72
N LEU A 23 -4.63 -11.81 11.73
CA LEU A 23 -3.94 -11.38 10.52
C LEU A 23 -2.80 -10.41 10.84
N CYS A 24 -3.08 -9.33 11.59
CA CYS A 24 -2.08 -8.30 11.84
C CYS A 24 -1.02 -8.69 12.88
N ASN A 25 -1.30 -9.61 13.80
CA ASN A 25 -0.35 -9.96 14.87
C ASN A 25 0.46 -11.23 14.58
N ALA A 26 -0.01 -12.12 13.70
CA ALA A 26 0.67 -13.37 13.39
C ALA A 26 1.01 -13.49 11.91
N VAL A 27 0.01 -13.39 11.03
CA VAL A 27 0.18 -13.69 9.60
C VAL A 27 1.02 -12.63 8.89
N LEU A 28 0.64 -11.35 8.97
CA LEU A 28 1.36 -10.28 8.30
C LEU A 28 2.80 -10.17 8.81
N PRO A 29 3.09 -10.19 10.12
CA PRO A 29 4.47 -10.17 10.61
C PRO A 29 5.32 -11.34 10.09
N LEU A 30 4.75 -12.55 10.02
CA LEU A 30 5.44 -13.71 9.46
C LEU A 30 5.78 -13.48 7.97
N LEU A 31 4.79 -13.06 7.18
CA LEU A 31 5.01 -12.80 5.75
C LEU A 31 5.97 -11.64 5.50
N THR A 32 5.96 -10.60 6.34
CA THR A 32 6.91 -9.50 6.30
C THR A 32 8.35 -9.98 6.52
N ASN A 33 8.58 -10.82 7.54
CA ASN A 33 9.91 -11.35 7.85
C ASN A 33 10.45 -12.28 6.75
N HIS A 34 9.55 -12.86 5.96
CA HIS A 34 9.87 -13.80 4.90
C HIS A 34 9.51 -13.25 3.51
N SER A 35 9.51 -11.92 3.34
CA SER A 35 9.06 -11.27 2.11
C SER A 35 9.86 -11.70 0.88
N HIS A 36 11.16 -11.97 1.05
CA HIS A 36 12.05 -12.39 -0.04
C HIS A 36 11.56 -13.60 -0.85
N PHE A 37 10.72 -14.48 -0.27
CA PHE A 37 10.11 -15.58 -1.04
C PHE A 37 9.11 -15.10 -2.12
N PHE A 38 8.63 -13.86 -2.04
CA PHE A 38 7.74 -13.28 -3.06
C PHE A 38 8.48 -12.86 -4.34
N ALA A 39 9.81 -12.65 -4.29
CA ALA A 39 10.59 -12.23 -5.46
C ALA A 39 10.52 -13.26 -6.61
N ASP A 40 10.49 -14.56 -6.27
CA ASP A 40 10.44 -15.66 -7.24
C ASP A 40 9.00 -16.16 -7.55
N ALA A 41 7.98 -15.47 -7.00
CA ALA A 41 6.60 -15.92 -7.04
C ALA A 41 5.79 -15.34 -8.21
N GLU A 42 6.43 -14.88 -9.28
CA GLU A 42 5.77 -14.26 -10.45
C GLU A 42 4.70 -15.18 -11.09
N HIS A 43 4.93 -16.49 -11.06
CA HIS A 43 3.97 -17.50 -11.53
C HIS A 43 2.64 -17.49 -10.75
N HIS A 44 2.63 -16.90 -9.55
CA HIS A 44 1.47 -16.70 -8.70
C HIS A 44 0.99 -15.24 -8.70
N ALA A 45 1.25 -14.48 -9.77
CA ALA A 45 0.93 -13.05 -9.86
C ALA A 45 -0.51 -12.70 -9.44
N ALA A 46 -1.51 -13.52 -9.81
CA ALA A 46 -2.90 -13.27 -9.44
C ALA A 46 -3.14 -13.34 -7.91
N LEU A 47 -2.48 -14.28 -7.22
CA LEU A 47 -2.58 -14.41 -5.77
C LEU A 47 -1.86 -13.26 -5.06
N LEU A 48 -0.68 -12.88 -5.54
CA LEU A 48 0.07 -11.74 -5.02
C LEU A 48 -0.70 -10.44 -5.18
N ASP A 49 -1.31 -10.21 -6.35
CA ASP A 49 -2.17 -9.05 -6.63
C ASP A 49 -3.38 -9.02 -5.68
N ALA A 50 -4.05 -10.15 -5.50
CA ALA A 50 -5.17 -10.27 -4.56
C ALA A 50 -4.73 -10.00 -3.10
N THR A 51 -3.57 -10.53 -2.70
CA THR A 51 -3.00 -10.35 -1.35
C THR A 51 -2.65 -8.89 -1.11
N LEU A 52 -1.88 -8.28 -2.01
CA LEU A 52 -1.50 -6.87 -1.97
C LEU A 52 -2.73 -5.97 -1.85
N HIS A 53 -3.73 -6.19 -2.70
CA HIS A 53 -4.95 -5.38 -2.68
C HIS A 53 -5.81 -5.61 -1.45
N THR A 54 -5.83 -6.82 -0.90
CA THR A 54 -6.57 -7.13 0.33
C THR A 54 -5.95 -6.40 1.50
N VAL A 55 -4.63 -6.51 1.67
CA VAL A 55 -3.92 -5.85 2.78
C VAL A 55 -3.91 -4.33 2.61
N TYR A 56 -3.83 -3.82 1.38
CA TYR A 56 -3.95 -2.39 1.11
C TYR A 56 -5.33 -1.85 1.53
N ARG A 57 -6.42 -2.61 1.31
CA ARG A 57 -7.74 -2.24 1.82
C ARG A 57 -7.83 -2.31 3.34
N MET A 58 -7.10 -3.22 3.98
CA MET A 58 -7.04 -3.30 5.45
C MET A 58 -6.50 -2.01 6.07
N ASN A 59 -5.60 -1.29 5.38
CA ASN A 59 -5.08 0.01 5.82
C ASN A 59 -6.18 1.06 6.06
N ARG A 60 -7.38 0.87 5.50
CA ARG A 60 -8.53 1.77 5.67
C ARG A 60 -9.50 1.33 6.78
N LEU A 61 -9.26 0.20 7.44
CA LEU A 61 -10.14 -0.30 8.49
C LEU A 61 -9.99 0.53 9.78
N GLN A 62 -11.05 1.25 10.14
CA GLN A 62 -11.07 2.06 11.36
C GLN A 62 -10.94 1.25 12.65
N SER A 63 -11.27 -0.05 12.62
CA SER A 63 -11.17 -0.96 13.77
C SER A 63 -9.74 -1.37 14.13
N LEU A 64 -8.73 -1.00 13.31
CA LEU A 64 -7.34 -1.35 13.58
C LEU A 64 -6.73 -0.43 14.65
N THR A 65 -6.09 -1.06 15.63
CA THR A 65 -5.19 -0.37 16.57
C THR A 65 -3.93 0.14 15.85
N LYS A 66 -3.18 1.03 16.49
CA LYS A 66 -1.92 1.56 15.94
C LYS A 66 -0.95 0.44 15.54
N ASN A 67 -0.67 -0.48 16.46
CA ASN A 67 0.24 -1.61 16.20
C ASN A 67 -0.19 -2.47 15.01
N GLN A 68 -1.51 -2.65 14.81
CA GLN A 68 -2.02 -3.40 13.67
C GLN A 68 -1.89 -2.63 12.35
N ARG A 69 -2.05 -1.30 12.37
CA ARG A 69 -1.79 -0.45 11.20
C ARG A 69 -0.31 -0.46 10.84
N ASP A 70 0.57 -0.45 11.84
CA ASP A 70 2.02 -0.56 11.63
C ASP A 70 2.37 -1.90 10.96
N ALA A 71 1.81 -3.02 11.46
CA ALA A 71 2.00 -4.33 10.83
C ALA A 71 1.49 -4.39 9.37
N VAL A 72 0.34 -3.77 9.08
CA VAL A 72 -0.19 -3.64 7.72
C VAL A 72 0.74 -2.81 6.84
N SER A 73 1.21 -1.65 7.33
CA SER A 73 2.12 -0.77 6.60
C SER A 73 3.44 -1.45 6.30
N ASP A 74 4.03 -2.13 7.28
CA ASP A 74 5.32 -2.80 7.14
C ASP A 74 5.23 -3.98 6.19
N PHE A 75 4.13 -4.74 6.21
CA PHE A 75 3.89 -5.77 5.19
C PHE A 75 3.77 -5.17 3.79
N LEU A 76 2.98 -4.11 3.61
CA LEU A 76 2.82 -3.47 2.30
C LEU A 76 4.14 -2.96 1.74
N VAL A 77 4.99 -2.37 2.60
CA VAL A 77 6.34 -1.96 2.23
C VAL A 77 7.19 -3.17 1.86
N ALA A 78 7.17 -4.23 2.67
CA ALA A 78 7.96 -5.42 2.43
C ALA A 78 7.58 -6.09 1.11
N ILE A 79 6.30 -6.38 0.86
CA ILE A 79 5.87 -7.01 -0.39
C ILE A 79 6.16 -6.12 -1.60
N THR A 80 6.00 -4.78 -1.51
CA THR A 80 6.34 -3.87 -2.60
C THR A 80 7.82 -3.92 -2.97
N ARG A 81 8.74 -4.23 -2.04
CA ARG A 81 10.17 -4.41 -2.35
C ARG A 81 10.46 -5.63 -3.21
N GLU A 82 9.58 -6.62 -3.19
CA GLU A 82 9.78 -7.91 -3.85
C GLU A 82 9.06 -7.98 -5.19
N LEU A 83 7.93 -7.28 -5.33
CA LEU A 83 7.10 -7.37 -6.54
C LEU A 83 7.74 -6.70 -7.75
N PRO A 84 7.73 -7.32 -8.95
CA PRO A 84 8.12 -6.67 -10.19
C PRO A 84 7.33 -5.39 -10.48
N PRO A 85 7.92 -4.39 -11.16
CA PRO A 85 7.26 -3.10 -11.39
C PRO A 85 5.90 -3.21 -12.09
N ALA A 86 5.78 -4.11 -13.07
CA ALA A 86 4.56 -4.31 -13.85
C ALA A 86 3.36 -4.76 -12.98
N MET A 87 3.61 -5.44 -11.85
CA MET A 87 2.54 -5.86 -10.93
C MET A 87 1.97 -4.71 -10.11
N MET A 88 2.71 -3.60 -9.97
CA MET A 88 2.28 -2.44 -9.19
C MET A 88 1.22 -1.59 -9.91
N VAL A 89 1.01 -1.79 -11.22
CA VAL A 89 0.10 -0.98 -12.06
C VAL A 89 -1.30 -0.84 -11.48
N LYS A 90 -1.90 -1.94 -10.99
CA LYS A 90 -3.25 -1.88 -10.42
C LYS A 90 -3.28 -1.17 -9.06
N LEU A 91 -2.24 -1.34 -8.25
CA LEU A 91 -2.13 -0.64 -6.97
C LEU A 91 -1.92 0.86 -7.18
N MET A 92 -1.04 1.25 -8.11
CA MET A 92 -0.81 2.66 -8.45
C MET A 92 -2.10 3.39 -8.79
N ARG A 93 -3.00 2.77 -9.58
CA ARG A 93 -4.32 3.36 -9.88
C ARG A 93 -5.14 3.65 -8.62
N LYS A 94 -5.12 2.76 -7.63
CA LYS A 94 -5.82 2.96 -6.36
C LYS A 94 -5.16 4.05 -5.52
N VAL A 95 -3.82 4.06 -5.49
CA VAL A 95 -3.07 5.09 -4.76
C VAL A 95 -3.34 6.48 -5.33
N ILE A 96 -3.38 6.64 -6.66
CA ILE A 96 -3.75 7.92 -7.30
C ILE A 96 -5.10 8.41 -6.77
N ILE A 97 -6.11 7.54 -6.75
CA ILE A 97 -7.45 7.87 -6.25
C ILE A 97 -7.39 8.23 -4.75
N ASP A 98 -6.73 7.42 -3.92
CA ASP A 98 -6.66 7.66 -2.48
C ASP A 98 -5.88 8.95 -2.13
N ILE A 99 -4.92 9.37 -2.97
CA ILE A 99 -4.22 10.66 -2.86
C ILE A 99 -5.13 11.81 -3.27
N GLN A 100 -5.84 11.69 -4.40
CA GLN A 100 -6.81 12.71 -4.86
C GLN A 100 -7.92 12.94 -3.83
N GLU A 101 -8.39 11.87 -3.18
CA GLU A 101 -9.40 11.94 -2.12
C GLU A 101 -8.83 12.35 -0.76
N MET A 102 -7.49 12.41 -0.62
CA MET A 102 -6.79 12.74 0.62
C MET A 102 -7.30 11.94 1.83
N THR A 103 -7.38 10.62 1.67
CA THR A 103 -7.86 9.73 2.73
C THR A 103 -7.00 9.85 4.00
N GLU A 104 -7.59 9.61 5.19
CA GLU A 104 -6.89 9.70 6.49
C GLU A 104 -5.60 8.87 6.59
N ASN A 105 -5.45 7.85 5.73
CA ASN A 105 -4.30 6.95 5.74
C ASN A 105 -3.37 7.16 4.54
N VAL A 106 -3.39 8.35 3.90
CA VAL A 106 -2.62 8.69 2.68
C VAL A 106 -1.10 8.57 2.82
N LEU A 107 -0.58 8.61 4.05
CA LEU A 107 0.86 8.47 4.32
C LEU A 107 1.41 7.08 3.93
N VAL A 108 0.61 6.02 4.10
CA VAL A 108 1.02 4.66 3.73
C VAL A 108 1.10 4.49 2.20
N PRO A 109 0.10 4.88 1.40
CA PRO A 109 0.20 4.98 -0.05
C PRO A 109 1.42 5.76 -0.54
N LEU A 110 1.69 6.94 0.02
CA LEU A 110 2.88 7.74 -0.33
C LEU A 110 4.19 6.99 -0.04
N ARG A 111 4.28 6.32 1.11
CA ARG A 111 5.44 5.49 1.48
C ARG A 111 5.66 4.33 0.49
N ILE A 112 4.59 3.64 0.10
CA ILE A 112 4.62 2.52 -0.86
C ILE A 112 5.15 2.98 -2.21
N ILE A 113 4.61 4.09 -2.74
CA ILE A 113 4.99 4.61 -4.04
C ILE A 113 6.40 5.19 -4.05
N THR A 114 6.80 5.90 -2.99
CA THR A 114 8.18 6.40 -2.86
C THR A 114 9.18 5.25 -2.97
N LEU A 115 8.97 4.19 -2.18
CA LEU A 115 9.80 2.99 -2.21
C LEU A 115 9.83 2.34 -3.60
N HIS A 116 8.68 2.25 -4.26
CA HIS A 116 8.58 1.68 -5.60
C HIS A 116 9.45 2.46 -6.59
N TYR A 117 9.38 3.79 -6.61
CA TYR A 117 10.19 4.58 -7.54
C TYR A 117 11.66 4.60 -7.18
N GLU A 118 12.04 4.66 -5.90
CA GLU A 118 13.45 4.57 -5.47
C GLU A 118 14.11 3.28 -5.97
N ARG A 119 13.39 2.15 -5.92
CA ARG A 119 13.87 0.86 -6.42
C ARG A 119 13.85 0.80 -7.96
N CYS A 120 12.88 1.47 -8.58
CA CYS A 120 12.57 1.32 -9.99
C CYS A 120 13.02 2.52 -10.86
N THR A 121 13.82 3.47 -10.35
CA THR A 121 14.22 4.68 -11.09
C THR A 121 14.77 4.34 -12.48
N LYS A 122 15.67 3.34 -12.58
CA LYS A 122 16.20 2.88 -13.86
C LYS A 122 15.13 2.29 -14.77
N TYR A 123 14.18 1.51 -14.25
CA TYR A 123 13.08 0.93 -15.03
C TYR A 123 12.22 2.00 -15.73
N TYR A 124 11.95 3.11 -15.06
CA TYR A 124 11.17 4.23 -15.63
C TYR A 124 11.96 5.15 -16.56
N GLY A 125 13.29 5.10 -16.49
CA GLY A 125 14.20 5.89 -17.34
C GLY A 125 14.85 5.06 -18.44
N SER A 126 16.02 4.48 -18.14
CA SER A 126 16.93 3.83 -19.09
C SER A 126 16.79 2.31 -19.21
N GLY A 127 15.97 1.68 -18.37
CA GLY A 127 15.77 0.24 -18.26
C GLY A 127 16.62 -0.45 -17.19
N ASN A 128 16.15 -1.62 -16.73
CA ASN A 128 16.87 -2.52 -15.81
C ASN A 128 16.55 -4.00 -16.12
N SER A 129 16.80 -4.91 -15.16
CA SER A 129 16.51 -6.34 -15.29
C SER A 129 15.03 -6.68 -15.54
N TYR A 130 14.11 -5.79 -15.18
CA TYR A 130 12.67 -5.93 -15.46
C TYR A 130 12.29 -5.36 -16.84
N GLY A 131 13.25 -4.84 -17.62
CA GLY A 131 13.02 -4.15 -18.88
C GLY A 131 12.86 -2.65 -18.70
N VAL A 132 11.95 -2.05 -19.47
CA VAL A 132 11.65 -0.62 -19.48
C VAL A 132 10.16 -0.42 -19.25
N ALA A 133 9.79 0.61 -18.49
CA ALA A 133 8.40 0.97 -18.23
C ALA A 133 7.61 1.21 -19.53
N SER A 134 6.43 0.61 -19.58
CA SER A 134 5.46 0.84 -20.65
C SER A 134 4.88 2.25 -20.62
N GLU A 135 4.28 2.67 -21.73
CA GLU A 135 3.57 3.95 -21.83
C GLU A 135 2.43 4.08 -20.79
N ILE A 136 1.79 2.96 -20.43
CA ILE A 136 0.75 2.93 -19.40
C ILE A 136 1.35 3.24 -18.03
N GLU A 137 2.49 2.64 -17.69
CA GLU A 137 3.18 2.87 -16.42
C GLU A 137 3.71 4.30 -16.31
N LYS A 138 4.31 4.83 -17.38
CA LYS A 138 4.76 6.23 -17.45
C LYS A 138 3.59 7.19 -17.29
N ARG A 139 2.47 6.94 -17.96
CA ARG A 139 1.25 7.75 -17.81
C ARG A 139 0.68 7.72 -16.40
N LEU A 140 0.67 6.56 -15.75
CA LEU A 140 0.25 6.47 -14.34
C LEU A 140 1.20 7.24 -13.43
N SER A 141 2.49 7.26 -13.74
CA SER A 141 3.48 8.03 -12.98
C SER A 141 3.21 9.54 -13.08
N MET A 142 2.93 10.04 -14.29
CA MET A 142 2.53 11.44 -14.50
C MET A 142 1.26 11.79 -13.72
N LEU A 143 0.19 11.00 -13.86
CA LEU A 143 -1.08 11.23 -13.17
C LEU A 143 -0.93 11.23 -11.65
N LEU A 144 -0.05 10.39 -11.13
CA LEU A 144 0.24 10.32 -9.71
C LEU A 144 0.96 11.59 -9.23
N PHE A 145 1.94 12.07 -9.98
CA PHE A 145 2.64 13.31 -9.63
C PHE A 145 1.72 14.52 -9.71
N ASP A 146 0.89 14.61 -10.74
CA ASP A 146 -0.16 15.64 -10.84
C ASP A 146 -1.08 15.58 -9.62
N ALA A 147 -1.57 14.39 -9.24
CA ALA A 147 -2.41 14.20 -8.07
C ALA A 147 -1.72 14.65 -6.77
N ILE A 148 -0.44 14.35 -6.59
CA ILE A 148 0.34 14.80 -5.42
C ILE A 148 0.47 16.32 -5.44
N PHE A 149 0.85 16.92 -6.56
CA PHE A 149 1.01 18.38 -6.69
C PHE A 149 -0.30 19.12 -6.40
N ASP A 150 -1.40 18.71 -7.01
CA ASP A 150 -2.72 19.33 -6.81
C ASP A 150 -3.16 19.21 -5.34
N SER A 151 -2.92 18.04 -4.74
CA SER A 151 -3.30 17.76 -3.35
C SER A 151 -2.45 18.54 -2.34
N LEU A 152 -1.16 18.76 -2.61
CA LEU A 152 -0.28 19.59 -1.78
C LEU A 152 -0.53 21.08 -1.98
N GLY A 153 -0.71 21.52 -3.23
CA GLY A 153 -0.90 22.93 -3.58
C GLY A 153 -2.22 23.53 -3.07
N SER A 154 -3.24 22.68 -2.89
CA SER A 154 -4.53 23.09 -2.33
C SER A 154 -4.59 23.10 -0.80
N LYS A 155 -3.52 22.69 -0.10
CA LYS A 155 -3.51 22.52 1.37
C LYS A 155 -2.50 23.40 2.09
N PRO A 156 -2.78 23.74 3.37
CA PRO A 156 -1.76 24.33 4.22
C PRO A 156 -0.60 23.36 4.42
N TYR A 157 0.58 23.90 4.69
CA TYR A 157 1.77 23.10 4.93
C TYR A 157 1.58 22.16 6.13
N ASP A 158 1.74 20.86 5.87
CA ASP A 158 1.78 19.80 6.86
C ASP A 158 3.16 19.12 6.78
N PRO A 159 4.02 19.25 7.80
CA PRO A 159 5.38 18.71 7.76
C PRO A 159 5.45 17.21 7.50
N GLU A 160 4.50 16.44 8.02
CA GLU A 160 4.49 14.98 7.89
C GLU A 160 4.09 14.59 6.46
N LEU A 161 3.01 15.18 5.94
CA LEU A 161 2.55 14.96 4.58
C LEU A 161 3.59 15.38 3.54
N PHE A 162 4.11 16.61 3.64
CA PHE A 162 5.12 17.12 2.71
C PHE A 162 6.42 16.31 2.82
N GLY A 163 6.83 15.93 4.02
CA GLY A 163 7.99 15.08 4.26
C GLY A 163 7.90 13.69 3.63
N LYS A 164 6.68 13.18 3.37
CA LYS A 164 6.47 11.91 2.65
C LYS A 164 6.23 12.10 1.16
N ALA A 165 5.61 13.20 0.75
CA ALA A 165 5.27 13.45 -0.65
C ALA A 165 6.46 13.95 -1.48
N LEU A 166 7.31 14.82 -0.92
CA LEU A 166 8.47 15.35 -1.64
C LEU A 166 9.47 14.26 -2.09
N PRO A 167 9.84 13.26 -1.25
CA PRO A 167 10.67 12.16 -1.70
C PRO A 167 10.09 11.40 -2.89
N CYS A 168 8.77 11.19 -2.92
CA CYS A 168 8.07 10.54 -4.02
C CYS A 168 8.27 11.30 -5.34
N LEU A 169 8.20 12.63 -5.31
CA LEU A 169 8.37 13.49 -6.49
C LEU A 169 9.81 13.49 -7.00
N THR A 170 10.78 13.33 -6.11
CA THR A 170 12.21 13.30 -6.47
C THR A 170 12.74 11.90 -6.80
N ALA A 171 11.97 10.85 -6.54
CA ALA A 171 12.41 9.46 -6.73
C ALA A 171 12.55 9.05 -8.21
N ILE A 172 11.91 9.80 -9.13
CA ILE A 172 12.14 9.72 -10.57
C ILE A 172 12.86 11.02 -10.97
N GLY A 173 14.19 11.01 -10.89
CA GLY A 173 15.06 12.13 -11.27
C GLY A 173 16.24 11.66 -12.09
#